data_AF-A0A7H9R9X5-F1
#
_entry.id   AF-A0A7H9R9X5-F1
#
_cell.length_a   1.000
_cell.length_b   1.000
_cell.length_c   1.000
_cell.angle_alpha   90.00
_cell.angle_beta   90.00
_cell.angle_gamma   90.00
#
_symmetry.space_group_name_H-M   'P 1'
#
loop_
_entity.id
_entity.type
_entity.pdbx_description
1 polymer ?
#
loop_
_entity_poly.entity_id
_entity_poly.type
_entity_poly.pdbx_seq_one_letter_code
_entity_poly.pdbx_strand_id
1 'polypeptide(L)' 'MRNKILFALLIIVVAALSFDFGRSWELSKTAEYCSSIGKKLSDAGPAYCVSK' A
#
# COMPACT_ATOMS: atom_id res chain seq x y z
N MET A 1 33.91 2.15 5.39
CA MET A 1 32.98 2.96 4.57
C MET A 1 32.01 2.10 3.76
N ARG A 2 32.46 1.05 3.06
CA ARG A 2 31.61 0.13 2.28
C ARG A 2 30.38 -0.43 3.02
N ASN A 3 30.55 -0.94 4.24
CA ASN A 3 29.44 -1.50 5.02
C ASN A 3 28.38 -0.46 5.38
N LYS A 4 28.78 0.80 5.64
CA LYS A 4 27.82 1.89 5.94
C LYS A 4 26.93 2.21 4.73
N ILE A 5 27.50 2.20 3.52
CA ILE A 5 26.76 2.43 2.27
C ILE A 5 25.78 1.28 2.00
N LEU A 6 26.21 0.03 2.20
CA LEU A 6 25.34 -1.13 2.07
C LEU A 6 24.17 -1.11 3.07
N PHE A 7 24.43 -0.74 4.32
CA PHE A 7 23.37 -0.57 5.32
C PHE A 7 22.39 0.54 4.95
N ALA A 8 22.88 1.69 4.46
CA ALA A 8 22.00 2.78 4.01
C ALA A 8 21.10 2.35 2.85
N LEU A 9 21.65 1.64 1.85
CA LEU A 9 20.87 1.08 0.75
C LEU A 9 19.82 0.08 1.25
N LEU A 10 20.19 -0.78 2.19
CA LEU A 10 19.28 -1.76 2.76
C LEU A 10 18.10 -1.09 3.48
N ILE A 11 18.35 -0.03 4.24
CA ILE A 11 17.30 0.76 4.91
C ILE A 11 16.34 1.38 3.90
N ILE A 12 16.86 1.96 2.82
CA ILE A 12 16.03 2.55 1.75
C ILE A 12 15.14 1.49 1.10
N VAL A 13 15.70 0.32 0.79
CA VAL A 13 14.95 -0.79 0.21
C VAL A 13 13.85 -1.26 1.16
N VAL A 14 14.16 -1.47 2.44
CA VAL A 14 13.17 -1.88 3.44
C VAL A 14 12.06 -0.84 3.57
N ALA A 15 12.40 0.46 3.65
CA ALA A 15 11.41 1.52 3.73
C ALA A 15 10.48 1.57 2.51
N ALA A 16 11.04 1.42 1.30
CA ALA A 16 10.25 1.37 0.08
C ALA A 16 9.29 0.17 0.05
N LEU A 17 9.77 -1.01 0.46
CA LEU A 17 8.95 -2.22 0.53
C LEU A 17 7.86 -2.10 1.61
N SER A 18 8.18 -1.53 2.78
CA SER A 18 7.19 -1.30 3.84
C SER A 18 6.11 -0.33 3.41
N PHE A 19 6.46 0.72 2.65
CA PHE A 19 5.50 1.69 2.13
C PHE A 19 4.55 1.04 1.11
N ASP A 20 5.08 0.27 0.15
CA ASP A 20 4.24 -0.39 -0.85
C ASP A 20 3.34 -1.46 -0.22
N PHE A 21 3.86 -2.24 0.74
CA PHE A 21 3.07 -3.19 1.52
C PHE A 21 1.95 -2.50 2.30
N GLY A 22 2.25 -1.39 2.98
CA GLY A 22 1.26 -0.61 3.73
C GLY A 22 0.13 -0.12 2.81
N ARG A 23 0.49 0.49 1.69
CA ARG A 23 -0.47 0.98 0.69
C ARG A 23 -1.32 -0.17 0.12
N SER A 24 -0.71 -1.31 -0.21
CA SER A 24 -1.42 -2.48 -0.71
C SER A 24 -2.37 -3.07 0.34
N TRP A 25 -1.95 -3.08 1.61
CA TRP A 25 -2.76 -3.58 2.71
C TRP A 25 -3.99 -2.69 2.95
N GLU A 26 -3.80 -1.37 2.96
CA GLU A 26 -4.91 -0.41 3.08
C GLU A 26 -5.90 -0.57 1.93
N LEU A 27 -5.42 -0.61 0.68
CA LEU A 27 -6.26 -0.85 -0.50
C LEU A 27 -7.04 -2.17 -0.40
N SER A 28 -6.40 -3.25 0.04
CA SER A 28 -7.04 -4.55 0.21
C SER A 28 -8.14 -4.49 1.26
N LYS A 29 -7.91 -3.83 2.40
CA LYS A 29 -8.90 -3.71 3.48
C LYS A 29 -10.07 -2.81 3.09
N THR A 30 -9.79 -1.72 2.38
CA THR A 30 -10.85 -0.87 1.83
C THR A 30 -11.65 -1.60 0.76
N ALA A 31 -11.01 -2.37 -0.13
CA ALA A 31 -11.72 -3.19 -1.11
C ALA A 31 -12.64 -4.22 -0.45
N GLU A 32 -12.14 -4.93 0.56
CA GLU A 32 -12.91 -5.89 1.35
C GLU A 32 -14.12 -5.23 2.01
N TYR A 33 -13.92 -4.05 2.62
CA TYR A 33 -15.01 -3.25 3.19
C TYR A 33 -16.01 -2.78 2.13
N CYS A 34 -15.56 -2.23 0.99
CA CYS A 34 -16.45 -1.77 -0.06
C CYS A 34 -17.29 -2.93 -0.60
N SER A 35 -16.69 -4.11 -0.76
CA SER A 35 -17.40 -5.32 -1.19
C SER A 35 -18.46 -5.76 -0.18
N SER A 36 -18.17 -5.69 1.12
CA SER A 36 -19.13 -6.09 2.18
C SER A 36 -20.37 -5.19 2.23
N ILE A 37 -20.24 -3.92 1.85
CA ILE A 37 -21.37 -2.98 1.72
C ILE A 37 -21.97 -2.93 0.30
N GLY A 38 -21.61 -3.89 -0.57
CA GLY A 38 -22.16 -4.00 -1.93
C GLY A 38 -21.62 -2.98 -2.95
N LYS A 39 -20.58 -2.22 -2.59
CA LYS A 39 -19.90 -1.22 -3.42
C LYS A 39 -18.62 -1.79 -4.06
N LYS A 40 -17.92 -0.99 -4.87
CA LYS A 40 -16.58 -1.30 -5.39
C LYS A 40 -15.56 -0.26 -4.93
N LEU A 41 -14.28 -0.63 -4.88
CA LEU A 41 -13.20 0.32 -4.64
C LEU A 41 -13.05 1.25 -5.86
N SER A 42 -12.76 2.53 -5.63
CA SER A 42 -12.46 3.49 -6.70
C SER A 42 -11.11 3.20 -7.37
N ASP A 43 -11.09 3.18 -8.69
CA ASP A 43 -9.85 3.07 -9.50
C ASP A 43 -9.18 4.45 -9.74
N ALA A 44 -9.81 5.55 -9.30
CA ALA A 44 -9.42 6.92 -9.64
C ALA A 44 -8.41 7.58 -8.67
N GLY A 45 -7.70 6.78 -7.87
CA GLY A 45 -6.65 7.28 -6.96
C GLY A 45 -6.89 6.89 -5.51
N PRO A 46 -7.55 7.72 -4.68
CA PRO A 46 -7.70 7.42 -3.26
C PRO A 46 -8.63 6.21 -3.01
N ALA A 47 -8.37 5.48 -1.93
CA ALA A 47 -9.13 4.30 -1.55
C ALA A 47 -10.49 4.70 -0.92
N TYR A 48 -11.55 4.77 -1.73
CA TYR A 48 -12.92 4.98 -1.25
C TYR A 48 -13.93 4.14 -2.03
N CYS A 49 -15.09 3.90 -1.41
CA CYS A 49 -16.13 3.07 -2.02
C CYS A 49 -17.01 3.88 -2.98
N VAL A 50 -17.14 3.38 -4.21
CA VAL A 50 -18.04 3.92 -5.24
C VAL A 50 -19.13 2.92 -5.57
N SER A 51 -20.24 3.40 -6.11
CA SER A 51 -21.29 2.53 -6.65
C SER A 51 -20.71 1.60 -7.72
N LYS A 52 -21.18 0.35 -7.75
CA LYS A 52 -20.76 -0.64 -8.74
C LYS A 52 -21.06 -0.17 -10.15
#